data_AF-A3WD76-F1
#
_entry.id   AF-A3WD76-F1
#
_cell.length_a   1.000
_cell.length_b   1.000
_cell.length_c   1.000
_cell.angle_alpha   90.00
_cell.angle_beta   90.00
_cell.angle_gamma   90.00
#
_symmetry.space_group_name_H-M   'P 1'
#
loop_
_entity.id
_entity.type
_entity.pdbx_description
1 polymer ?
#
loop_
_entity_poly.entity_id
_entity_poly.type
_entity_poly.pdbx_seq_one_letter_code
_entity_poly.pdbx_strand_id
1 'polypeptide(L)'
;MSVIATAACDASGQNPIVSVAVTPTATHHADLAPDGHKTIDLTAIQGGFSNTDIKVGFREDGRISSLNSTSEGRGGEILKTTISLVSKVAGIGQGFQEECEKIVAYGGGKPISLKFHTELDLSHAKKTVPQVLQPAPESSFYFNELRSAIGDFYAGYCETTAPVIPISHSETNANLLLHARQPGSASVRVVGDAGHLCDLDQEPLWAGQVPVAQFGVGYTMPIPRSPAFGKQVFSVTFAESGALEEINYATNEGSSSALGVVNEAIEAASSSQDSTATILAETKAEADLIVQQQRLVQCLADPANCE
;
A
#
# COMPACT_ATOMS: atom_id res chain seq x y z
N MET A 1 10.49 -0.15 -1.09
CA MET A 1 9.88 1.20 -1.13
C MET A 1 10.64 2.04 -2.13
N SER A 2 9.93 2.67 -3.07
CA SER A 2 10.53 3.56 -4.06
C SER A 2 10.40 5.02 -3.62
N VAL A 3 11.42 5.82 -3.87
CA VAL A 3 11.43 7.27 -3.66
C VAL A 3 11.98 7.95 -4.90
N ILE A 4 11.30 8.99 -5.38
CA ILE A 4 11.67 9.74 -6.57
C ILE A 4 11.87 11.20 -6.19
N ALA A 5 13.14 11.64 -6.21
CA ALA A 5 13.48 13.04 -6.04
C ALA A 5 13.64 13.68 -7.44
N THR A 6 12.80 14.66 -7.75
CA THR A 6 12.91 15.44 -8.99
C THR A 6 13.46 16.82 -8.66
N ALA A 7 14.58 17.17 -9.32
CA ALA A 7 15.29 18.43 -9.14
C ALA A 7 15.25 19.26 -10.43
N ALA A 8 14.96 20.55 -10.29
CA ALA A 8 15.25 21.59 -11.27
C ALA A 8 15.96 22.74 -10.55
N CYS A 9 16.29 23.81 -11.27
CA CYS A 9 16.68 25.08 -10.64
C CYS A 9 15.72 26.18 -11.01
N ASP A 10 15.61 27.16 -10.11
CA ASP A 10 14.78 28.35 -10.30
C ASP A 10 15.16 29.16 -11.55
N ALA A 11 14.29 30.10 -11.94
CA ALA A 11 14.52 31.02 -13.06
C ALA A 11 15.78 31.92 -12.92
N SER A 12 16.51 31.88 -11.78
CA SER A 12 17.81 32.54 -11.63
C SER A 12 19.00 31.63 -11.95
N GLY A 13 18.80 30.31 -11.96
CA GLY A 13 19.86 29.31 -12.12
C GLY A 13 20.77 29.15 -10.91
N GLN A 14 20.35 29.64 -9.72
CA GLN A 14 21.20 29.66 -8.51
C GLN A 14 20.71 28.73 -7.40
N ASN A 15 19.42 28.38 -7.38
CA ASN A 15 18.82 27.60 -6.29
C ASN A 15 18.11 26.35 -6.85
N PRO A 16 18.52 25.12 -6.46
CA PRO A 16 17.81 23.90 -6.78
C PRO A 16 16.49 23.82 -6.00
N ILE A 17 15.43 23.44 -6.72
CA ILE A 17 14.13 23.09 -6.16
C ILE A 17 13.98 21.58 -6.27
N VAL A 18 13.83 20.92 -5.12
CA VAL A 18 13.70 19.47 -5.04
C VAL A 18 12.32 19.11 -4.51
N SER A 19 11.58 18.32 -5.30
CA SER A 19 10.34 17.68 -4.87
C SER A 19 10.55 16.17 -4.74
N VAL A 20 10.01 15.60 -3.66
CA VAL A 20 10.12 14.18 -3.35
C VAL A 20 8.73 13.56 -3.38
N ALA A 21 8.60 12.47 -4.13
CA ALA A 21 7.45 11.56 -4.07
C ALA A 21 7.91 10.22 -3.51
N VAL A 22 7.06 9.57 -2.72
CA VAL A 22 7.34 8.30 -2.06
C VAL A 22 6.22 7.32 -2.39
N THR A 23 6.60 6.16 -2.91
CA THR A 23 5.68 5.04 -3.13
C THR A 23 6.01 3.94 -2.12
N PRO A 24 5.30 3.88 -0.98
CA PRO A 24 5.43 2.80 -0.02
C PRO A 24 4.75 1.54 -0.59
N THR A 25 5.54 0.46 -0.70
CA THR A 25 5.03 -0.87 -1.05
C THR A 25 5.28 -1.77 0.16
N ALA A 26 4.21 -2.37 0.69
CA ALA A 26 4.30 -3.35 1.77
C ALA A 26 4.13 -4.75 1.18
N THR A 27 5.23 -5.50 1.08
CA THR A 27 5.15 -6.92 0.73
C THR A 27 4.60 -7.71 1.90
N HIS A 28 3.71 -8.65 1.60
CA HIS A 28 3.10 -9.52 2.59
C HIS A 28 3.20 -10.97 2.09
N HIS A 29 3.45 -11.90 3.01
CA HIS A 29 3.68 -13.31 2.70
C HIS A 29 2.88 -14.19 3.65
N ALA A 30 2.62 -15.44 3.25
CA ALA A 30 2.06 -16.44 4.15
C ALA A 30 2.97 -16.72 5.35
N ASP A 31 2.36 -17.07 6.49
CA ASP A 31 3.07 -17.58 7.65
C ASP A 31 3.46 -19.05 7.39
N LEU A 32 4.70 -19.25 6.95
CA LEU A 32 5.30 -20.55 6.64
C LEU A 32 5.96 -21.21 7.86
N ALA A 33 5.72 -20.72 9.08
CA ALA A 33 6.15 -21.40 10.29
C ALA A 33 5.45 -22.77 10.43
N PRO A 34 6.08 -23.78 11.07
CA PRO A 34 5.47 -25.11 11.26
C PRO A 34 4.14 -25.08 12.03
N ASP A 35 3.94 -24.09 12.89
CA ASP A 35 2.69 -23.79 13.62
C ASP A 35 1.86 -22.67 12.95
N GLY A 36 2.35 -22.07 11.86
CA GLY A 36 1.66 -21.08 11.03
C GLY A 36 0.46 -21.66 10.28
N HIS A 37 0.51 -22.94 9.89
CA HIS A 37 -0.60 -23.67 9.27
C HIS A 37 -1.93 -23.53 10.05
N LYS A 38 -3.05 -23.36 9.32
CA LYS A 38 -4.41 -23.29 9.88
C LYS A 38 -5.31 -24.24 9.09
N THR A 39 -6.14 -25.00 9.79
CA THR A 39 -7.11 -25.94 9.20
C THR A 39 -8.51 -25.34 9.30
N ILE A 40 -9.26 -25.37 8.20
CA ILE A 40 -10.70 -25.06 8.20
C ILE A 40 -11.46 -26.38 8.05
N ASP A 41 -12.26 -26.74 9.06
CA ASP A 41 -13.15 -27.90 8.96
C ASP A 41 -14.38 -27.53 8.12
N LEU A 42 -14.35 -27.92 6.84
CA LEU A 42 -15.45 -27.68 5.90
C LEU A 42 -16.71 -28.49 6.27
N THR A 43 -16.58 -29.61 7.00
CA THR A 43 -17.72 -30.43 7.44
C THR A 43 -18.56 -29.71 8.50
N ALA A 44 -17.94 -28.83 9.30
CA ALA A 44 -18.63 -27.99 10.28
C ALA A 44 -19.58 -26.94 9.65
N ILE A 45 -19.47 -26.67 8.34
CA ILE A 45 -20.34 -25.78 7.56
C ILE A 45 -21.54 -26.52 6.96
N GLN A 46 -21.42 -27.83 6.75
CA GLN A 46 -22.44 -28.66 6.10
C GLN A 46 -23.62 -28.92 7.05
N GLY A 47 -24.77 -28.31 6.74
CA GLY A 47 -26.04 -28.70 7.35
C GLY A 47 -26.49 -30.06 6.80
N GLY A 48 -27.05 -30.92 7.65
CA GLY A 48 -27.41 -32.31 7.29
C GLY A 48 -28.46 -32.50 6.19
N PHE A 49 -29.00 -31.40 5.63
CA PHE A 49 -29.96 -31.38 4.53
C PHE A 49 -29.63 -30.30 3.47
N SER A 50 -28.47 -29.63 3.55
CA SER A 50 -28.12 -28.49 2.71
C SER A 50 -26.91 -28.77 1.82
N ASN A 51 -27.03 -28.52 0.51
CA ASN A 51 -25.87 -28.37 -0.35
C ASN A 51 -25.17 -27.04 -0.01
N THR A 52 -23.85 -27.06 0.16
CA THR A 52 -23.04 -25.89 0.52
C THR A 52 -21.85 -25.80 -0.43
N ASP A 53 -21.86 -24.83 -1.35
CA ASP A 53 -20.76 -24.60 -2.29
C ASP A 53 -19.74 -23.64 -1.68
N ILE A 54 -18.52 -24.14 -1.45
CA ILE A 54 -17.44 -23.41 -0.77
C ILE A 54 -16.32 -23.11 -1.78
N LYS A 55 -16.13 -21.82 -2.08
CA LYS A 55 -14.99 -21.31 -2.87
C LYS A 55 -14.01 -20.61 -1.94
N VAL A 56 -12.78 -21.12 -1.86
CA VAL A 56 -11.66 -20.42 -1.21
C VAL A 56 -10.78 -19.82 -2.31
N GLY A 57 -10.64 -18.50 -2.31
CA GLY A 57 -9.68 -17.79 -3.15
C GLY A 57 -8.34 -17.66 -2.44
N PHE A 58 -7.25 -17.91 -3.16
CA PHE A 58 -5.89 -17.79 -2.65
C PHE A 58 -5.07 -16.77 -3.47
N ARG A 59 -4.09 -16.16 -2.82
CA ARG A 59 -2.99 -15.41 -3.44
C ARG A 59 -1.88 -16.39 -3.84
N GLU A 60 -0.95 -15.97 -4.71
CA GLU A 60 0.14 -16.82 -5.20
C GLU A 60 1.03 -17.39 -4.07
N ASP A 61 1.11 -16.69 -2.94
CA ASP A 61 1.85 -17.10 -1.75
C ASP A 61 1.07 -18.06 -0.82
N GLY A 62 -0.15 -18.45 -1.18
CA GLY A 62 -1.00 -19.35 -0.40
C GLY A 62 -1.84 -18.70 0.69
N ARG A 63 -1.82 -17.36 0.85
CA ARG A 63 -2.79 -16.67 1.74
C ARG A 63 -4.18 -16.66 1.15
N ILE A 64 -5.21 -16.71 1.99
CA ILE A 64 -6.60 -16.57 1.58
C ILE A 64 -6.85 -15.11 1.14
N SER A 65 -7.31 -14.92 -0.11
CA SER A 65 -7.81 -13.63 -0.62
C SER A 65 -9.32 -13.48 -0.42
N SER A 66 -10.06 -14.60 -0.44
CA SER A 66 -11.49 -14.61 -0.16
C SER A 66 -11.94 -15.98 0.35
N LEU A 67 -12.95 -15.98 1.21
CA LEU A 67 -13.71 -17.19 1.54
C LEU A 67 -15.18 -16.92 1.22
N ASN A 68 -15.75 -17.72 0.35
CA ASN A 68 -17.14 -17.66 -0.05
C ASN A 68 -17.81 -19.01 0.20
N SER A 69 -18.97 -18.97 0.84
CA SER A 69 -19.91 -20.07 1.03
C SER A 69 -21.27 -19.64 0.48
N THR A 70 -21.45 -19.75 -0.84
CA THR A 70 -22.69 -19.34 -1.53
C THR A 70 -23.74 -20.43 -1.60
N SER A 71 -24.99 -20.00 -1.61
CA SER A 71 -26.07 -20.65 -2.34
C SER A 71 -26.55 -19.68 -3.45
N GLU A 72 -26.38 -20.06 -4.72
CA GLU A 72 -26.04 -19.21 -5.89
C GLU A 72 -26.78 -17.88 -6.21
N GLY A 73 -26.04 -16.94 -6.84
CA GLY A 73 -26.45 -15.77 -7.68
C GLY A 73 -25.34 -14.67 -7.80
N ARG A 74 -25.27 -13.77 -8.82
CA ARG A 74 -24.07 -12.90 -9.12
C ARG A 74 -24.28 -11.36 -9.36
N GLY A 75 -23.30 -10.47 -8.95
CA GLY A 75 -23.16 -8.98 -9.23
C GLY A 75 -22.11 -8.14 -8.38
N GLY A 76 -21.82 -6.82 -8.58
CA GLY A 76 -20.47 -6.13 -8.33
C GLY A 76 -20.24 -4.98 -7.30
N GLU A 77 -19.04 -4.33 -7.12
CA GLU A 77 -17.69 -4.29 -7.81
C GLU A 77 -16.49 -3.79 -6.89
N ILE A 78 -15.37 -3.15 -7.38
CA ILE A 78 -14.09 -2.77 -6.64
C ILE A 78 -13.61 -1.27 -6.76
N LEU A 79 -12.64 -0.80 -5.92
CA LEU A 79 -12.20 0.62 -5.74
C LEU A 79 -10.66 0.92 -5.71
N LYS A 80 -10.22 2.19 -5.45
CA LYS A 80 -8.87 2.79 -5.75
C LYS A 80 -8.19 3.59 -4.60
N THR A 81 -6.91 4.00 -4.80
CA THR A 81 -6.02 4.75 -3.88
C THR A 81 -5.57 6.16 -4.38
N THR A 82 -4.82 6.91 -3.56
CA THR A 82 -4.52 8.37 -3.71
C THR A 82 -3.04 8.71 -3.43
N ILE A 83 -2.51 9.82 -3.96
CA ILE A 83 -1.10 10.28 -3.87
C ILE A 83 -1.00 11.68 -3.21
N SER A 84 0.12 11.98 -2.54
CA SER A 84 0.50 13.31 -2.03
C SER A 84 1.88 13.74 -2.54
N LEU A 85 2.14 15.06 -2.57
CA LEU A 85 3.41 15.64 -3.04
C LEU A 85 3.88 16.77 -2.11
N VAL A 86 5.20 16.90 -1.93
CA VAL A 86 5.84 17.96 -1.14
C VAL A 86 7.05 18.51 -1.92
N SER A 87 7.31 19.80 -1.77
CA SER A 87 8.46 20.50 -2.36
C SER A 87 9.17 21.33 -1.29
N LYS A 88 10.50 21.19 -1.17
CA LYS A 88 11.31 22.06 -0.30
C LYS A 88 12.30 22.88 -1.13
N VAL A 89 12.47 24.14 -0.74
CA VAL A 89 13.47 25.05 -1.31
C VAL A 89 14.69 25.03 -0.39
N ALA A 90 15.87 24.75 -0.95
CA ALA A 90 17.10 24.64 -0.17
C ALA A 90 17.74 26.03 0.09
N GLY A 91 18.11 26.26 1.35
CA GLY A 91 18.96 27.32 1.89
C GLY A 91 19.33 28.54 1.03
N ILE A 92 18.61 29.66 1.23
CA ILE A 92 19.05 30.99 0.76
C ILE A 92 20.36 31.38 1.48
N GLY A 93 21.52 31.22 0.85
CA GLY A 93 22.79 31.65 1.43
C GLY A 93 24.08 31.20 0.73
N GLN A 94 24.05 30.10 -0.03
CA GLN A 94 25.14 29.70 -0.92
C GLN A 94 24.54 29.35 -2.29
N GLY A 95 25.10 29.92 -3.37
CA GLY A 95 24.59 29.72 -4.72
C GLY A 95 25.06 28.37 -5.28
N PHE A 96 24.14 27.45 -5.50
CA PHE A 96 24.36 26.12 -6.07
C PHE A 96 24.48 26.17 -7.60
N GLN A 97 25.22 27.15 -8.13
CA GLN A 97 25.25 27.41 -9.57
C GLN A 97 25.90 26.25 -10.35
N GLU A 98 26.95 25.62 -9.82
CA GLU A 98 27.58 24.45 -10.47
C GLU A 98 26.60 23.27 -10.55
N GLU A 99 25.88 22.99 -9.47
CA GLU A 99 24.86 21.94 -9.44
C GLU A 99 23.68 22.27 -10.35
N CYS A 100 23.30 23.54 -10.49
CA CYS A 100 22.28 23.98 -11.44
C CYS A 100 22.72 23.84 -12.90
N GLU A 101 23.97 24.20 -13.22
CA GLU A 101 24.56 23.95 -14.55
C GLU A 101 24.59 22.44 -14.86
N LYS A 102 24.92 21.59 -13.88
CA LYS A 102 24.85 20.12 -13.99
C LYS A 102 23.42 19.60 -14.18
N ILE A 103 22.44 20.07 -13.39
CA ILE A 103 21.02 19.71 -13.52
C ILE A 103 20.51 20.03 -14.94
N VAL A 104 20.79 21.25 -15.43
CA VAL A 104 20.40 21.68 -16.78
C VAL A 104 21.10 20.85 -17.86
N ALA A 105 22.39 20.54 -17.69
CA ALA A 105 23.16 19.74 -18.64
C ALA A 105 22.68 18.28 -18.70
N TYR A 106 22.48 17.60 -17.56
CA TYR A 106 22.05 16.21 -17.50
C TYR A 106 20.56 16.03 -17.84
N GLY A 107 19.71 16.97 -17.44
CA GLY A 107 18.28 16.99 -17.79
C GLY A 107 17.98 17.49 -19.21
N GLY A 108 18.97 18.02 -19.93
CA GLY A 108 18.78 18.60 -21.26
C GLY A 108 17.84 19.81 -21.26
N GLY A 109 17.96 20.67 -20.25
CA GLY A 109 17.07 21.81 -20.02
C GLY A 109 15.72 21.46 -19.37
N LYS A 110 15.57 20.25 -18.80
CA LYS A 110 14.38 19.78 -18.07
C LYS A 110 14.74 19.36 -16.64
N PRO A 111 13.76 19.21 -15.74
CA PRO A 111 14.00 18.64 -14.41
C PRO A 111 14.54 17.21 -14.51
N ILE A 112 15.55 16.89 -13.69
CA ILE A 112 16.10 15.53 -13.57
C ILE A 112 15.42 14.77 -12.44
N SER A 113 14.98 13.54 -12.70
CA SER A 113 14.32 12.68 -11.72
C SER A 113 15.25 11.52 -11.34
N LEU A 114 15.63 11.45 -10.06
CA LEU A 114 16.47 10.40 -9.49
C LEU A 114 15.62 9.41 -8.70
N LYS A 115 15.82 8.12 -8.97
CA LYS A 115 15.17 7.02 -8.25
C LYS A 115 16.06 6.53 -7.11
N PHE A 116 15.44 6.21 -5.99
CA PHE A 116 16.06 5.59 -4.82
C PHE A 116 15.22 4.41 -4.37
N HIS A 117 15.87 3.40 -3.76
CA HIS A 117 15.19 2.25 -3.21
C HIS A 117 15.68 1.93 -1.79
N THR A 118 14.77 1.41 -0.97
CA THR A 118 15.09 0.85 0.34
C THR A 118 14.08 -0.22 0.78
N GLU A 119 14.51 -1.11 1.66
CA GLU A 119 13.70 -2.15 2.28
C GLU A 119 13.66 -1.90 3.79
N LEU A 120 12.59 -1.25 4.25
CA LEU A 120 12.42 -0.93 5.67
C LEU A 120 12.12 -2.20 6.47
N ASP A 121 13.16 -2.79 7.06
CA ASP A 121 13.01 -3.90 8.01
C ASP A 121 12.18 -3.50 9.24
N LEU A 122 10.96 -4.04 9.31
CA LEU A 122 10.01 -3.83 10.40
C LEU A 122 10.14 -4.87 11.52
N SER A 123 10.95 -5.93 11.33
CA SER A 123 11.12 -7.00 12.34
C SER A 123 11.76 -6.47 13.63
N HIS A 124 12.62 -5.46 13.51
CA HIS A 124 13.27 -4.76 14.63
C HIS A 124 12.41 -3.62 15.22
N ALA A 125 11.08 -3.84 15.31
CA ALA A 125 9.98 -2.95 15.72
C ALA A 125 10.17 -2.07 17.00
N LYS A 126 11.28 -2.23 17.74
CA LYS A 126 11.60 -1.52 18.98
C LYS A 126 12.71 -0.47 18.83
N LYS A 127 13.24 -0.28 17.62
CA LYS A 127 14.23 0.77 17.31
C LYS A 127 13.95 1.34 15.91
N THR A 128 13.49 2.58 15.83
CA THR A 128 13.66 3.38 14.62
C THR A 128 15.16 3.61 14.41
N VAL A 129 15.72 2.92 13.44
CA VAL A 129 17.05 3.21 12.90
C VAL A 129 16.85 3.90 11.55
N PRO A 130 17.26 5.17 11.37
CA PRO A 130 17.18 5.82 10.07
C PRO A 130 18.00 5.06 9.02
N GLN A 131 17.34 4.64 7.94
CA GLN A 131 17.98 3.93 6.83
C GLN A 131 18.29 4.92 5.70
N VAL A 132 19.54 4.96 5.25
CA VAL A 132 19.96 5.80 4.12
C VAL A 132 19.36 5.23 2.84
N LEU A 133 18.58 6.03 2.11
CA LEU A 133 18.08 5.64 0.80
C LEU A 133 19.24 5.53 -0.18
N GLN A 134 19.38 4.37 -0.83
CA GLN A 134 20.39 4.19 -1.87
C GLN A 134 19.81 4.59 -3.22
N PRO A 135 20.54 5.33 -4.07
CA PRO A 135 20.12 5.58 -5.44
C PRO A 135 20.04 4.26 -6.22
N ALA A 136 19.06 4.15 -7.12
CA ALA A 136 19.01 3.06 -8.08
C ALA A 136 20.23 3.14 -9.05
N PRO A 137 20.72 2.02 -9.62
CA PRO A 137 21.96 2.01 -10.41
C PRO A 137 22.02 3.05 -11.54
N GLU A 138 20.89 3.31 -12.19
CA GLU A 138 20.73 4.32 -13.24
C GLU A 138 20.76 5.78 -12.73
N SER A 139 20.50 5.99 -11.44
CA SER A 139 20.52 7.30 -10.77
C SER A 139 21.82 7.57 -10.01
N SER A 140 22.60 6.54 -9.66
CA SER A 140 23.81 6.65 -8.83
C SER A 140 24.87 7.62 -9.35
N PHE A 141 25.06 7.73 -10.67
CA PHE A 141 26.00 8.69 -11.25
C PHE A 141 25.55 10.14 -10.98
N TYR A 142 24.32 10.47 -11.37
CA TYR A 142 23.75 11.80 -11.18
C TYR A 142 23.59 12.18 -9.71
N PHE A 143 23.24 11.22 -8.84
CA PHE A 143 23.18 11.46 -7.40
C PHE A 143 24.53 11.89 -6.83
N ASN A 144 25.62 11.21 -7.21
CA ASN A 144 26.96 11.57 -6.72
C ASN A 144 27.40 12.96 -7.19
N GLU A 145 27.08 13.35 -8.43
CA GLU A 145 27.41 14.68 -8.98
C GLU A 145 26.54 15.83 -8.45
N LEU A 146 25.36 15.53 -7.89
CA LEU A 146 24.36 16.49 -7.42
C LEU A 146 24.10 16.40 -5.90
N ARG A 147 24.88 15.61 -5.16
CA ARG A 147 24.62 15.27 -3.74
C ARG A 147 24.58 16.48 -2.81
N SER A 148 25.36 17.53 -3.11
CA SER A 148 25.36 18.81 -2.39
C SER A 148 24.03 19.56 -2.53
N ALA A 149 23.43 19.56 -3.72
CA ALA A 149 22.15 20.22 -4.00
C ALA A 149 20.92 19.40 -3.59
N ILE A 150 20.99 18.07 -3.72
CA ILE A 150 19.85 17.16 -3.44
C ILE A 150 19.80 16.73 -1.96
N GLY A 151 20.96 16.65 -1.29
CA GLY A 151 21.09 16.12 0.06
C GLY A 151 21.04 14.59 0.12
N ASP A 152 21.27 14.04 1.31
CA ASP A 152 20.99 12.64 1.61
C ASP A 152 19.52 12.47 2.03
N PHE A 153 18.93 11.32 1.71
CA PHE A 153 17.58 10.97 2.16
C PHE A 153 17.62 9.78 3.12
N TYR A 154 16.82 9.87 4.18
CA TYR A 154 16.68 8.83 5.19
C TYR A 154 15.22 8.44 5.35
N ALA A 155 14.96 7.17 5.62
CA ALA A 155 13.63 6.63 5.83
C ALA A 155 13.55 5.69 7.03
N GLY A 156 12.32 5.48 7.51
CA GLY A 156 11.98 4.53 8.56
C GLY A 156 10.56 4.77 9.07
N TYR A 157 10.19 4.05 10.13
CA TYR A 157 8.88 4.18 10.79
C TYR A 157 9.06 4.68 12.23
N CYS A 158 8.14 5.52 12.70
CA CYS A 158 8.24 6.19 14.00
C CYS A 158 7.24 5.71 15.03
N GLU A 159 6.04 5.39 14.57
CA GLU A 159 4.93 4.94 15.41
C GLU A 159 4.25 3.76 14.75
N THR A 160 3.70 2.87 15.58
CA THR A 160 2.84 1.78 15.12
C THR A 160 1.47 1.91 15.77
N THR A 161 0.42 1.96 14.95
CA THR A 161 -0.96 2.06 15.41
C THR A 161 -1.56 0.66 15.43
N ALA A 162 -1.89 0.17 16.61
CA ALA A 162 -2.66 -1.06 16.75
C ALA A 162 -4.05 -0.88 16.10
N PRO A 163 -4.54 -1.84 15.30
CA PRO A 163 -5.78 -1.68 14.59
C PRO A 163 -6.99 -1.83 15.51
N VAL A 164 -8.06 -1.11 15.16
CA VAL A 164 -9.40 -1.45 15.64
C VAL A 164 -9.83 -2.76 14.98
N ILE A 165 -10.23 -3.74 15.78
CA ILE A 165 -10.80 -4.99 15.24
C ILE A 165 -12.12 -4.66 14.53
N PRO A 166 -12.31 -5.04 13.26
CA PRO A 166 -13.46 -4.58 12.47
C PRO A 166 -14.80 -5.18 12.92
N ILE A 167 -14.79 -6.33 13.60
CA ILE A 167 -16.01 -7.01 14.07
C ILE A 167 -15.76 -7.66 15.43
N SER A 168 -16.70 -7.52 16.36
CA SER A 168 -16.77 -8.28 17.60
C SER A 168 -18.11 -9.01 17.70
N HIS A 169 -18.10 -10.19 18.31
CA HIS A 169 -19.27 -11.08 18.41
C HIS A 169 -19.50 -11.45 19.87
N SER A 170 -20.74 -11.34 20.34
CA SER A 170 -21.13 -11.59 21.74
C SER A 170 -21.49 -13.06 22.05
N GLU A 171 -21.76 -13.88 21.03
CA GLU A 171 -22.21 -15.27 21.20
C GLU A 171 -21.47 -16.25 20.29
N THR A 172 -21.03 -17.37 20.86
CA THR A 172 -20.17 -18.37 20.21
C THR A 172 -20.93 -19.61 19.75
N ASN A 173 -22.20 -19.48 19.37
CA ASN A 173 -23.06 -20.61 18.98
C ASN A 173 -22.74 -21.20 17.58
N ALA A 174 -21.80 -20.62 16.85
CA ALA A 174 -21.29 -21.14 15.57
C ALA A 174 -20.31 -22.31 15.79
N ASN A 175 -20.42 -23.35 14.95
CA ASN A 175 -19.50 -24.51 15.00
C ASN A 175 -18.11 -24.21 14.40
N LEU A 176 -18.00 -23.17 13.56
CA LEU A 176 -16.77 -22.82 12.86
C LEU A 176 -16.47 -21.33 13.04
N LEU A 177 -15.24 -21.03 13.42
CA LEU A 177 -14.69 -19.69 13.53
C LEU A 177 -13.61 -19.51 12.46
N LEU A 178 -13.78 -18.52 11.59
CA LEU A 178 -12.72 -18.04 10.73
C LEU A 178 -11.77 -17.20 11.58
N HIS A 179 -10.51 -17.62 11.66
CA HIS A 179 -9.44 -16.85 12.30
C HIS A 179 -8.80 -15.93 11.25
N ALA A 180 -8.82 -14.63 11.51
CA ALA A 180 -8.25 -13.60 10.64
C ALA A 180 -7.36 -12.64 11.46
N ARG A 181 -6.68 -11.70 10.79
CA ARG A 181 -5.88 -10.66 11.46
C ARG A 181 -6.08 -9.33 10.75
N GLN A 182 -6.60 -8.34 11.47
CA GLN A 182 -6.58 -6.97 10.95
C GLN A 182 -5.14 -6.46 11.08
N PRO A 183 -4.49 -5.95 10.02
CA PRO A 183 -3.14 -5.39 10.08
C PRO A 183 -3.17 -4.05 10.83
N GLY A 184 -2.10 -3.77 11.59
CA GLY A 184 -1.88 -2.44 12.16
C GLY A 184 -1.35 -1.48 11.09
N SER A 185 -1.09 -0.23 11.47
CA SER A 185 -0.41 0.74 10.60
C SER A 185 0.96 1.10 11.16
N ALA A 186 1.91 1.38 10.27
CA ALA A 186 3.20 1.98 10.59
C ALA A 186 3.28 3.39 9.98
N SER A 187 3.61 4.37 10.82
CA SER A 187 3.85 5.75 10.41
C SER A 187 5.24 5.85 9.78
N VAL A 188 5.31 5.68 8.46
CA VAL A 188 6.56 5.75 7.69
C VAL A 188 6.84 7.20 7.31
N ARG A 189 8.09 7.63 7.48
CA ARG A 189 8.56 8.99 7.17
C ARG A 189 9.81 8.95 6.30
N VAL A 190 9.96 9.97 5.46
CA VAL A 190 11.20 10.27 4.71
C VAL A 190 11.66 11.68 5.08
N VAL A 191 12.95 11.85 5.34
CA VAL A 191 13.57 13.10 5.82
C VAL A 191 14.94 13.34 5.16
N GLY A 192 15.40 14.58 5.15
CA GLY A 192 16.73 14.97 4.67
C GLY A 192 17.85 14.88 5.73
N ASP A 193 17.51 14.55 6.98
CA ASP A 193 18.46 14.39 8.08
C ASP A 193 18.01 13.23 8.99
N ALA A 194 18.90 12.27 9.21
CA ALA A 194 18.69 11.12 10.09
C ALA A 194 18.27 11.51 11.51
N GLY A 195 18.79 12.62 12.04
CA GLY A 195 18.50 13.09 13.40
C GLY A 195 17.03 13.44 13.63
N HIS A 196 16.31 13.79 12.57
CA HIS A 196 14.95 14.30 12.64
C HIS A 196 13.88 13.32 12.11
N LEU A 197 14.22 12.05 11.83
CA LEU A 197 13.29 11.06 11.26
C LEU A 197 11.97 10.93 12.04
N CYS A 198 12.05 10.94 13.38
CA CYS A 198 10.89 10.87 14.28
C CYS A 198 10.71 12.11 15.15
N ASP A 199 11.35 13.21 14.79
CA ASP A 199 11.09 14.51 15.38
C ASP A 199 9.72 15.00 14.90
N LEU A 200 8.82 15.34 15.82
CA LEU A 200 7.47 15.83 15.49
C LEU A 200 7.46 17.34 15.22
N ASP A 201 8.48 18.07 15.66
CA ASP A 201 8.63 19.51 15.42
C ASP A 201 9.25 19.80 14.04
N GLN A 202 9.80 18.79 13.35
CA GLN A 202 10.29 18.87 11.98
C GLN A 202 9.30 18.28 10.97
N GLU A 203 8.83 19.11 10.03
CA GLU A 203 8.05 18.64 8.89
C GLU A 203 8.90 17.70 8.01
N PRO A 204 8.48 16.45 7.77
CA PRO A 204 9.24 15.52 6.95
C PRO A 204 9.20 15.91 5.46
N LEU A 205 10.00 15.25 4.62
CA LEU A 205 9.85 15.34 3.16
C LEU A 205 8.58 14.60 2.71
N TRP A 206 8.22 13.52 3.41
CA TRP A 206 6.97 12.79 3.23
C TRP A 206 6.63 12.01 4.51
N ALA A 207 5.34 11.83 4.77
CA ALA A 207 4.83 10.91 5.78
C ALA A 207 3.59 10.18 5.27
N GLY A 208 3.44 8.91 5.64
CA GLY A 208 2.27 8.12 5.30
C GLY A 208 2.10 6.89 6.18
N GLN A 209 0.86 6.44 6.32
CA GLN A 209 0.52 5.23 7.05
C GLN A 209 0.55 4.03 6.12
N VAL A 210 1.33 3.01 6.48
CA VAL A 210 1.48 1.77 5.70
C VAL A 210 0.88 0.62 6.51
N PRO A 211 0.00 -0.23 5.93
CA PRO A 211 -0.57 -1.37 6.65
C PRO A 211 0.46 -2.48 6.84
N VAL A 212 0.55 -3.04 8.05
CA VAL A 212 1.56 -4.03 8.45
C VAL A 212 0.92 -5.16 9.24
N ALA A 213 0.87 -6.35 8.64
CA ALA A 213 0.30 -7.56 9.24
C ALA A 213 1.06 -8.06 10.50
N GLN A 214 2.31 -7.64 10.69
CA GLN A 214 3.11 -7.94 11.90
C GLN A 214 2.63 -7.13 13.12
N PHE A 215 2.09 -5.92 12.92
CA PHE A 215 1.49 -5.09 13.97
C PHE A 215 -0.02 -5.30 14.09
N GLY A 216 -0.54 -6.33 13.41
CA GLY A 216 -1.95 -6.65 13.37
C GLY A 216 -2.47 -7.44 14.56
N VAL A 217 -3.75 -7.26 14.87
CA VAL A 217 -4.46 -7.97 15.95
C VAL A 217 -5.31 -9.09 15.34
N GLY A 218 -5.14 -10.30 15.87
CA GLY A 218 -5.94 -11.47 15.49
C GLY A 218 -7.37 -11.35 15.99
N TYR A 219 -8.34 -11.74 15.17
CA TYR A 219 -9.76 -11.77 15.52
C TYR A 219 -10.44 -13.03 14.96
N THR A 220 -11.62 -13.33 15.48
CA THR A 220 -12.44 -14.45 15.03
C THR A 220 -13.79 -13.96 14.51
N MET A 221 -14.26 -14.61 13.45
CA MET A 221 -15.52 -14.33 12.78
C MET A 221 -16.31 -15.66 12.69
N PRO A 222 -17.55 -15.75 13.20
CA PRO A 222 -18.34 -16.96 13.09
C PRO A 222 -18.78 -17.16 11.63
N ILE A 223 -18.60 -18.38 11.14
CA ILE A 223 -19.24 -18.83 9.90
C ILE A 223 -20.61 -19.40 10.31
N PRO A 224 -21.73 -18.74 9.97
CA PRO A 224 -23.06 -19.23 10.33
C PRO A 224 -23.35 -20.54 9.60
N ARG A 225 -23.89 -21.52 10.32
CA ARG A 225 -24.25 -22.84 9.76
C ARG A 225 -25.34 -22.66 8.70
N SER A 226 -25.29 -23.44 7.62
CA SER A 226 -26.37 -23.49 6.64
C SER A 226 -27.73 -23.79 7.32
N PRO A 227 -28.80 -23.02 7.06
CA PRO A 227 -30.11 -23.30 7.64
C PRO A 227 -30.72 -24.57 7.03
N ALA A 228 -31.64 -25.21 7.74
CA ALA A 228 -32.33 -26.41 7.25
C ALA A 228 -33.25 -26.15 6.04
N PHE A 229 -33.67 -24.89 5.85
CA PHE A 229 -34.53 -24.44 4.75
C PHE A 229 -34.12 -23.02 4.33
N GLY A 230 -34.37 -22.65 3.06
CA GLY A 230 -34.01 -21.35 2.50
C GLY A 230 -32.59 -21.32 1.90
N LYS A 231 -32.15 -20.13 1.47
CA LYS A 231 -30.77 -19.88 1.01
C LYS A 231 -30.01 -19.02 2.01
N GLN A 232 -28.75 -19.35 2.25
CA GLN A 232 -27.78 -18.49 2.92
C GLN A 232 -26.58 -18.25 1.99
N VAL A 233 -26.05 -17.03 2.01
CA VAL A 233 -24.74 -16.68 1.46
C VAL A 233 -23.92 -16.06 2.57
N PHE A 234 -22.68 -16.55 2.72
CA PHE A 234 -21.63 -15.89 3.47
C PHE A 234 -20.44 -15.66 2.54
N SER A 235 -19.92 -14.43 2.49
CA SER A 235 -18.65 -14.16 1.82
C SER A 235 -17.82 -13.14 2.57
N VAL A 236 -16.51 -13.30 2.46
CA VAL A 236 -15.51 -12.38 3.02
C VAL A 236 -14.36 -12.22 2.04
N THR A 237 -13.89 -10.99 1.87
CA THR A 237 -12.71 -10.62 1.07
C THR A 237 -11.64 -9.98 1.95
N PHE A 238 -10.38 -10.23 1.60
CA PHE A 238 -9.22 -9.75 2.34
C PHE A 238 -8.24 -9.01 1.43
N ALA A 239 -7.88 -7.80 1.85
CA ALA A 239 -6.83 -6.98 1.24
C ALA A 239 -5.50 -7.72 1.17
N GLU A 240 -4.55 -7.21 0.38
CA GLU A 240 -3.21 -7.78 0.38
C GLU A 240 -2.51 -7.66 1.74
N SER A 241 -2.91 -6.71 2.58
CA SER A 241 -2.45 -6.59 3.97
C SER A 241 -3.11 -7.58 4.95
N GLY A 242 -4.06 -8.39 4.49
CA GLY A 242 -4.90 -9.26 5.33
C GLY A 242 -6.06 -8.52 6.03
N ALA A 243 -6.20 -7.22 5.80
CA ALA A 243 -7.34 -6.44 6.31
C ALA A 243 -8.66 -6.97 5.75
N LEU A 244 -9.72 -6.90 6.55
CA LEU A 244 -11.07 -7.11 6.05
C LEU A 244 -11.44 -6.01 5.05
N GLU A 245 -11.89 -6.38 3.85
CA GLU A 245 -12.41 -5.44 2.84
C GLU A 245 -13.94 -5.47 2.82
N GLU A 246 -14.53 -6.63 2.51
CA GLU A 246 -15.97 -6.86 2.55
C GLU A 246 -16.31 -8.03 3.46
N ILE A 247 -17.46 -7.94 4.14
CA ILE A 247 -18.15 -9.07 4.73
C ILE A 247 -19.62 -9.03 4.34
N ASN A 248 -20.15 -10.14 3.85
CA ASN A 248 -21.51 -10.26 3.36
C ASN A 248 -22.22 -11.42 4.05
N TYR A 249 -23.41 -11.15 4.57
CA TYR A 249 -24.31 -12.13 5.17
C TYR A 249 -25.71 -11.91 4.58
N ALA A 250 -26.18 -12.82 3.73
CA ALA A 250 -27.51 -12.75 3.14
C ALA A 250 -28.29 -14.04 3.39
N THR A 251 -29.42 -13.94 4.10
CA THR A 251 -30.40 -15.02 4.29
C THR A 251 -31.67 -14.68 3.51
N ASN A 252 -32.08 -15.57 2.59
CA ASN A 252 -33.27 -15.36 1.76
C ASN A 252 -34.41 -16.26 2.24
N GLU A 253 -35.20 -15.75 3.20
CA GLU A 253 -36.52 -16.28 3.56
C GLU A 253 -37.58 -15.87 2.52
N GLY A 254 -37.41 -16.33 1.27
CA GLY A 254 -38.51 -16.35 0.29
C GLY A 254 -38.74 -15.10 -0.58
N SER A 255 -37.70 -14.38 -1.01
CA SER A 255 -37.78 -13.54 -2.22
C SER A 255 -36.43 -13.42 -2.94
N SER A 256 -36.41 -13.02 -4.21
CA SER A 256 -35.36 -13.38 -5.18
C SER A 256 -34.42 -12.26 -5.65
N SER A 257 -34.23 -11.20 -4.85
CA SER A 257 -33.66 -9.92 -5.33
C SER A 257 -32.25 -9.54 -4.82
N ALA A 258 -31.70 -10.21 -3.80
CA ALA A 258 -30.50 -9.73 -3.12
C ALA A 258 -29.13 -10.18 -3.71
N LEU A 259 -29.13 -11.07 -4.71
CA LEU A 259 -27.92 -11.78 -5.14
C LEU A 259 -27.03 -11.00 -6.14
N GLY A 260 -27.51 -9.85 -6.62
CA GLY A 260 -26.88 -9.02 -7.65
C GLY A 260 -25.73 -8.11 -7.20
N VAL A 261 -25.11 -8.36 -6.05
CA VAL A 261 -24.04 -7.50 -5.48
C VAL A 261 -22.83 -8.31 -4.96
N VAL A 262 -22.91 -9.64 -4.92
CA VAL A 262 -21.88 -10.49 -4.26
C VAL A 262 -20.78 -11.01 -5.20
N ASN A 263 -21.06 -11.47 -6.43
CA ASN A 263 -20.06 -12.18 -7.25
C ASN A 263 -19.28 -11.42 -8.34
N GLU A 264 -19.74 -10.33 -8.97
CA GLU A 264 -18.82 -9.50 -9.79
C GLU A 264 -17.79 -8.80 -8.88
N ALA A 265 -18.12 -8.55 -7.60
CA ALA A 265 -17.15 -8.07 -6.61
C ALA A 265 -16.05 -9.12 -6.38
N ILE A 266 -16.44 -10.40 -6.32
CA ILE A 266 -15.54 -11.54 -6.22
C ILE A 266 -14.81 -11.83 -7.54
N GLU A 267 -15.43 -11.62 -8.71
CA GLU A 267 -14.77 -11.76 -10.01
C GLU A 267 -13.74 -10.64 -10.21
N ALA A 268 -14.04 -9.39 -9.85
CA ALA A 268 -13.07 -8.29 -9.78
C ALA A 268 -11.92 -8.59 -8.79
N ALA A 269 -12.22 -9.17 -7.61
CA ALA A 269 -11.21 -9.62 -6.66
C ALA A 269 -10.39 -10.84 -7.14
N SER A 270 -10.87 -11.56 -8.17
CA SER A 270 -10.18 -12.70 -8.78
C SER A 270 -9.40 -12.31 -10.05
N SER A 271 -9.83 -11.27 -10.79
CA SER A 271 -9.25 -10.86 -12.08
C SER A 271 -8.03 -9.94 -11.96
N SER A 272 -7.64 -9.55 -10.74
CA SER A 272 -6.48 -8.70 -10.45
C SER A 272 -5.12 -9.42 -10.49
N GLN A 273 -5.09 -10.69 -10.92
CA GLN A 273 -3.93 -11.58 -10.82
C GLN A 273 -3.06 -11.72 -12.08
N ASP A 274 -3.34 -10.98 -13.17
CA ASP A 274 -2.40 -10.93 -14.32
C ASP A 274 -1.15 -10.10 -13.95
N SER A 275 -0.16 -10.75 -13.33
CA SER A 275 1.06 -10.11 -12.79
C SER A 275 1.81 -9.24 -13.82
N THR A 276 1.79 -9.61 -15.11
CA THR A 276 2.37 -8.79 -16.19
C THR A 276 1.57 -7.51 -16.42
N ALA A 277 0.24 -7.55 -16.32
CA ALA A 277 -0.61 -6.36 -16.42
C ALA A 277 -0.45 -5.47 -15.18
N THR A 278 -0.31 -6.05 -13.99
CA THR A 278 0.00 -5.30 -12.75
C THR A 278 1.34 -4.58 -12.85
N ILE A 279 2.43 -5.28 -13.22
CA ILE A 279 3.76 -4.66 -13.42
C ILE A 279 3.71 -3.55 -14.47
N LEU A 280 2.97 -3.72 -15.57
CA LEU A 280 2.78 -2.68 -16.58
C LEU A 280 1.95 -1.48 -16.06
N ALA A 281 0.94 -1.73 -15.21
CA ALA A 281 0.15 -0.69 -14.59
C ALA A 281 0.96 0.10 -13.54
N GLU A 282 1.79 -0.57 -12.73
CA GLU A 282 2.71 0.05 -11.79
C GLU A 282 3.80 0.86 -12.50
N THR A 283 4.45 0.28 -13.51
CA THR A 283 5.46 0.98 -14.34
C THR A 283 4.85 2.21 -15.00
N LYS A 284 3.61 2.12 -15.47
CA LYS A 284 2.88 3.27 -16.02
C LYS A 284 2.53 4.30 -14.93
N ALA A 285 2.05 3.88 -13.77
CA ALA A 285 1.74 4.78 -12.66
C ALA A 285 2.98 5.53 -12.16
N GLU A 286 4.14 4.86 -12.13
CA GLU A 286 5.43 5.50 -11.83
C GLU A 286 5.82 6.51 -12.92
N ALA A 287 5.66 6.16 -14.20
CA ALA A 287 5.94 7.09 -15.31
C ALA A 287 5.00 8.31 -15.32
N ASP A 288 3.69 8.10 -15.10
CA ASP A 288 2.69 9.16 -14.98
C ASP A 288 2.97 10.05 -13.75
N LEU A 289 3.44 9.46 -12.63
CA LEU A 289 3.90 10.19 -11.44
C LEU A 289 5.15 11.02 -11.71
N ILE A 290 6.16 10.47 -12.39
CA ILE A 290 7.38 11.19 -12.80
C ILE A 290 7.00 12.40 -13.66
N VAL A 291 6.09 12.23 -14.64
CA VAL A 291 5.62 13.33 -15.49
C VAL A 291 4.87 14.40 -14.67
N GLN A 292 4.07 14.00 -13.67
CA GLN A 292 3.41 14.94 -12.76
C GLN A 292 4.40 15.70 -11.86
N GLN A 293 5.41 15.01 -11.31
CA GLN A 293 6.48 15.65 -10.55
C GLN A 293 7.28 16.64 -11.40
N GLN A 294 7.69 16.24 -12.61
CA GLN A 294 8.45 17.10 -13.52
C GLN A 294 7.66 18.36 -13.89
N ARG A 295 6.34 18.25 -14.14
CA ARG A 295 5.48 19.42 -14.36
C ARG A 295 5.41 20.33 -13.13
N LEU A 296 5.15 19.79 -11.94
CA LEU A 296 5.08 20.64 -10.74
C LEU A 296 6.42 21.32 -10.45
N VAL A 297 7.53 20.59 -10.53
CA VAL A 297 8.88 21.14 -10.32
C VAL A 297 9.22 22.20 -11.36
N GLN A 298 8.83 21.99 -12.64
CA GLN A 298 8.97 23.03 -13.67
C GLN A 298 8.13 24.27 -13.35
N CYS A 299 6.87 24.12 -12.92
CA CYS A 299 6.00 25.22 -12.52
C CYS A 299 6.48 25.98 -11.27
N LEU A 300 7.20 25.31 -10.35
CA LEU A 300 7.81 25.93 -9.18
C LEU A 300 9.12 26.65 -9.53
N ALA A 301 9.88 26.12 -10.48
CA ALA A 301 11.11 26.72 -11.00
C ALA A 301 10.86 27.94 -11.88
N ASP A 302 9.88 27.86 -12.77
CA ASP A 302 9.47 28.91 -13.68
C ASP A 302 7.93 29.03 -13.72
N PRO A 303 7.34 29.80 -12.79
CA PRO A 303 5.90 30.04 -12.74
C PRO A 303 5.32 30.78 -13.96
N ALA A 304 6.16 31.35 -14.84
CA ALA A 304 5.70 32.06 -16.02
C ALA A 304 5.43 31.13 -17.22
N ASN A 305 6.02 29.92 -17.22
CA ASN A 305 5.88 28.91 -18.28
C ASN A 305 5.18 27.63 -17.77
N CYS A 306 4.25 27.77 -16.83
CA CYS A 306 3.43 26.68 -16.29
C CYS A 306 2.12 26.50 -17.09
N GLU A 307 2.04 25.42 -17.89
CA GLU A 307 0.87 24.99 -18.69
C GLU A 307 0.39 23.57 -18.33
#